data_AF-A0A7Z6UFM0-F1
#
_entry.id   AF-A0A7Z6UFM0-F1
#
_cell.length_a   1.000
_cell.length_b   1.000
_cell.length_c   1.000
_cell.angle_alpha   90.00
_cell.angle_beta   90.00
_cell.angle_gamma   90.00
#
_symmetry.space_group_name_H-M   'P 1'
#
loop_
_entity.id
_entity.type
_entity.pdbx_description
1 polymer ?
#
loop_
_entity_poly.entity_id
_entity_poly.type
_entity_poly.pdbx_seq_one_letter_code
_entity_poly.pdbx_strand_id
1 'polypeptide(L)'
;MRSLSRCIEKITHATHCIDEAIKLADPNVLAVTTVNQLEHFKQKLEVVLDLVERNDLPEKQNRDLGISRVIVDQWPYDSKLGVIIVEAEQAFKGL
;
A
#
# COMPACT_ATOMS: atom_id res chain seq x y z
N MET A 1 -2.11 -14.75 14.54
CA MET A 1 -0.65 -14.76 14.27
C MET A 1 -0.33 -14.80 12.77
N ARG A 2 -0.71 -15.84 12.01
CA ARG A 2 -0.39 -15.91 10.56
C ARG A 2 -0.91 -14.73 9.71
N SER A 3 -2.08 -14.18 10.05
CA SER A 3 -2.67 -13.03 9.35
C SER A 3 -1.91 -11.72 9.58
N LEU A 4 -1.50 -11.45 10.82
CA LEU A 4 -0.67 -10.29 11.20
C LEU A 4 0.68 -10.32 10.48
N SER A 5 1.40 -11.44 10.56
CA SER A 5 2.71 -11.58 9.91
C SER A 5 2.63 -11.37 8.39
N ARG A 6 1.58 -11.89 7.76
CA ARG A 6 1.32 -11.70 6.33
C ARG A 6 0.98 -10.24 6.00
N CYS A 7 0.24 -9.55 6.87
CA CYS A 7 -0.06 -8.13 6.70
C CYS A 7 1.22 -7.29 6.76
N ILE A 8 2.06 -7.51 7.75
CA ILE A 8 3.37 -6.86 7.90
C ILE A 8 4.21 -7.09 6.64
N GLU A 9 4.35 -8.34 6.20
CA GLU A 9 5.11 -8.70 5.00
C GLU A 9 4.64 -7.94 3.75
N LYS A 10 3.32 -7.90 3.52
CA LYS A 10 2.74 -7.22 2.35
C LYS A 10 2.92 -5.71 2.41
N ILE A 11 2.74 -5.10 3.58
CA ILE A 11 2.92 -3.66 3.76
C ILE A 11 4.39 -3.28 3.56
N THR A 12 5.32 -4.02 4.17
CA THR A 12 6.76 -3.79 4.01
C THR A 12 7.22 -3.97 2.56
N HIS A 13 6.67 -4.96 1.85
CA HIS A 13 6.96 -5.15 0.44
C HIS A 13 6.44 -3.98 -0.41
N ALA A 14 5.22 -3.51 -0.14
CA ALA A 14 4.63 -2.39 -0.86
C ALA A 14 5.39 -1.08 -0.63
N THR A 15 5.79 -0.77 0.59
CA THR A 15 6.58 0.45 0.88
C THR A 15 7.94 0.41 0.20
N HIS A 16 8.60 -0.76 0.18
CA HIS A 16 9.85 -0.95 -0.55
C HIS A 16 9.70 -0.73 -2.05
N CYS A 17 8.69 -1.34 -2.68
CA CYS A 17 8.45 -1.17 -4.12
C CYS A 17 8.05 0.27 -4.49
N ILE A 18 7.33 0.97 -3.62
CA ILE A 18 7.06 2.41 -3.79
C ILE A 18 8.37 3.20 -3.76
N ASP A 19 9.24 2.95 -2.78
CA ASP A 19 10.54 3.63 -2.69
C ASP A 19 11.42 3.38 -3.91
N GLU A 20 11.45 2.15 -4.42
CA GLU A 20 12.17 1.82 -5.65
C GLU A 20 11.59 2.56 -6.86
N ALA A 21 10.27 2.59 -7.02
CA ALA A 21 9.62 3.29 -8.12
C ALA A 21 9.91 4.81 -8.10
N ILE A 22 9.93 5.42 -6.91
CA ILE A 22 10.29 6.82 -6.73
C ILE A 22 11.78 7.03 -7.06
N LYS A 23 12.68 6.22 -6.48
CA LYS A 23 14.15 6.35 -6.66
C LYS A 23 14.58 6.16 -8.11
N LEU A 24 13.98 5.20 -8.81
CA LEU A 24 14.26 4.91 -10.21
C LEU A 24 13.53 5.85 -11.18
N ALA A 25 12.63 6.70 -10.66
CA ALA A 25 11.73 7.52 -11.45
C ALA A 25 11.04 6.69 -12.56
N ASP A 26 10.45 5.54 -12.18
CA ASP A 26 9.92 4.58 -13.15
C ASP A 26 8.90 5.26 -14.08
N PRO A 27 9.19 5.37 -15.38
CA PRO A 27 8.37 6.13 -16.31
C PRO A 27 6.99 5.49 -16.53
N ASN A 28 6.86 4.17 -16.35
CA ASN A 28 5.56 3.50 -16.49
C ASN A 28 4.64 3.81 -15.31
N VAL A 29 5.22 3.94 -14.11
CA VAL A 29 4.49 4.32 -12.91
C VAL A 29 4.18 5.82 -12.96
N LEU A 30 5.17 6.66 -13.22
CA LEU A 30 5.01 8.12 -13.24
C LEU A 30 4.15 8.63 -14.42
N ALA A 31 3.85 7.79 -15.41
CA ALA A 31 2.86 8.11 -16.43
C ALA A 31 1.41 8.15 -15.89
N VAL A 32 1.14 7.48 -14.77
CA VAL A 32 -0.23 7.28 -14.24
C VAL A 32 -0.42 7.82 -12.83
N THR A 33 0.65 8.32 -12.22
CA THR A 33 0.64 8.88 -10.86
C THR A 33 1.76 9.91 -10.69
N THR A 34 1.81 10.55 -9.52
CA THR A 34 2.90 11.48 -9.16
C THR A 34 3.74 10.93 -8.02
N VAL A 35 4.98 11.42 -7.88
CA VAL A 35 5.84 11.10 -6.73
C VAL A 35 5.12 11.45 -5.41
N ASN A 36 4.47 12.61 -5.33
CA ASN A 36 3.70 13.00 -4.13
C ASN A 36 2.58 12.01 -3.80
N GLN A 37 1.89 11.47 -4.81
CA GLN A 37 0.84 10.47 -4.59
C GLN A 37 1.43 9.15 -4.08
N LEU A 38 2.58 8.73 -4.61
CA LEU A 38 3.31 7.56 -4.14
C LEU A 38 3.80 7.74 -2.69
N GLU A 39 4.38 8.89 -2.37
CA GLU A 39 4.79 9.23 -1.00
C GLU A 39 3.60 9.21 -0.04
N HIS A 40 2.44 9.75 -0.46
CA HIS A 40 1.22 9.71 0.35
C HIS A 40 0.72 8.28 0.60
N PHE A 41 0.77 7.40 -0.40
CA PHE A 41 0.46 5.99 -0.21
C PHE A 41 1.43 5.30 0.74
N LYS A 42 2.73 5.56 0.58
CA LYS A 42 3.77 5.03 1.46
C LYS A 42 3.54 5.45 2.91
N GLN A 43 3.32 6.73 3.18
CA GLN A 43 3.07 7.25 4.52
C GLN A 43 1.86 6.58 5.19
N LYS A 44 0.75 6.41 4.46
CA LYS A 44 -0.42 5.69 4.98
C LYS A 44 -0.09 4.25 5.34
N LEU A 45 0.66 3.55 4.49
CA LEU A 45 1.07 2.18 4.73
C LEU A 45 2.04 2.06 5.92
N GLU A 46 2.95 3.01 6.10
CA GLU A 46 3.87 3.06 7.25
C GLU A 46 3.13 3.31 8.57
N VAL A 47 2.13 4.19 8.59
CA VAL A 47 1.26 4.38 9.77
C VAL A 47 0.54 3.08 10.12
N VAL A 48 0.01 2.37 9.12
CA VAL A 48 -0.64 1.08 9.34
C VAL A 48 0.35 0.04 9.86
N LEU A 49 1.58 0.01 9.34
CA LEU A 49 2.61 -0.91 9.82
C LEU A 49 2.86 -0.74 11.31
N ASP A 50 3.03 0.51 11.77
CA ASP A 50 3.23 0.83 13.19
C ASP A 50 2.04 0.37 14.06
N LEU A 51 0.80 0.59 13.59
CA LEU A 51 -0.40 0.10 14.29
C LEU A 51 -0.45 -1.43 14.38
N VAL A 52 -0.13 -2.13 13.29
CA VAL A 52 -0.12 -3.59 13.23
C VAL A 52 0.95 -4.17 14.14
N GLU A 53 2.15 -3.59 14.17
CA GLU A 53 3.25 -4.01 15.04
C GLU A 53 2.94 -3.81 16.53
N ARG A 54 2.23 -2.72 16.87
CA ARG A 54 1.74 -2.47 18.24
C ARG A 54 0.51 -3.28 18.62
N ASN A 55 -0.08 -4.00 17.67
CA ASN A 55 -1.37 -4.66 17.82
C ASN A 55 -2.49 -3.69 18.25
N ASP A 56 -2.38 -2.42 17.84
CA ASP A 56 -3.33 -1.34 18.09
C ASP A 56 -4.20 -1.14 16.85
N LEU A 57 -4.98 -2.18 16.52
CA LEU A 57 -5.75 -2.19 15.28
C LEU A 57 -7.03 -1.37 15.45
N PRO A 58 -7.32 -0.42 14.54
CA PRO A 58 -8.60 0.29 14.55
C PRO A 58 -9.75 -0.69 14.28
N GLU A 59 -10.99 -0.28 14.53
CA GLU A 59 -12.17 -1.09 14.19
C GLU A 59 -12.19 -1.45 12.70
N LYS A 60 -12.77 -2.61 12.34
CA LYS A 60 -12.74 -3.13 10.95
C LYS A 60 -13.26 -2.14 9.91
N GLN A 61 -14.30 -1.38 10.23
CA GLN A 61 -14.86 -0.35 9.34
C GLN A 61 -13.90 0.81 9.04
N ASN A 62 -12.90 1.02 9.90
CA ASN A 62 -11.90 2.08 9.79
C ASN A 62 -10.57 1.58 9.21
N ARG A 63 -10.50 0.34 8.72
CA ARG A 63 -9.31 -0.25 8.09
C ARG A 63 -9.22 0.04 6.59
N ASP A 64 -10.13 0.85 6.06
CA ASP A 64 -10.10 1.31 4.66
C ASP A 64 -9.24 2.55 4.49
N LEU A 65 -8.17 2.43 3.71
CA LEU A 65 -7.23 3.52 3.44
C LEU A 65 -7.62 4.34 2.20
N GLY A 66 -8.56 3.83 1.41
CA GLY A 66 -9.02 4.39 0.15
C GLY A 66 -8.00 4.29 -0.99
N ILE A 67 -6.88 3.60 -0.80
CA ILE A 67 -5.78 3.53 -1.78
C ILE A 67 -6.20 2.69 -2.99
N SER A 68 -6.82 1.54 -2.73
CA SER A 68 -7.25 0.58 -3.75
C SER A 68 -8.21 1.22 -4.74
N ARG A 69 -9.09 2.12 -4.27
CA ARG A 69 -10.02 2.83 -5.14
C ARG A 69 -9.27 3.73 -6.13
N VAL A 70 -8.29 4.49 -5.66
CA VAL A 70 -7.48 5.35 -6.52
C VAL A 70 -6.74 4.52 -7.57
N ILE A 71 -6.12 3.40 -7.15
CA ILE A 71 -5.36 2.53 -8.06
C ILE A 71 -6.29 1.88 -9.10
N VAL A 72 -7.41 1.29 -8.67
CA VAL A 72 -8.34 0.61 -9.59
C VAL A 72 -8.97 1.59 -10.59
N ASP A 73 -9.25 2.83 -10.16
CA ASP A 73 -9.89 3.82 -11.02
C ASP A 73 -8.90 4.47 -12.02
N GLN A 74 -7.62 4.58 -11.66
CA GLN A 74 -6.65 5.41 -12.41
C GLN A 74 -5.51 4.62 -13.07
N TRP A 75 -5.14 3.46 -12.54
CA TRP A 75 -3.94 2.75 -12.98
C TRP A 75 -4.29 1.63 -13.97
N PRO A 76 -3.36 1.28 -14.88
CA PRO A 76 -3.50 0.12 -15.74
C PRO A 76 -3.70 -1.16 -14.94
N TYR A 77 -4.59 -2.03 -15.42
CA TYR A 77 -4.90 -3.31 -14.76
C TYR A 77 -3.67 -4.20 -14.56
N ASP A 78 -2.69 -4.12 -15.46
CA ASP A 78 -1.43 -4.86 -15.42
C ASP A 78 -0.32 -4.17 -14.62
N SER A 79 -0.62 -3.06 -13.93
CA SER A 79 0.33 -2.37 -13.06
C SER A 79 0.73 -3.25 -11.88
N LYS A 80 1.94 -3.83 -11.95
CA LYS A 80 2.51 -4.66 -10.87
C LYS A 80 2.56 -3.91 -9.54
N LEU A 81 3.00 -2.65 -9.55
CA LEU A 81 3.04 -1.83 -8.35
C LEU A 81 1.63 -1.58 -7.80
N GLY A 82 0.66 -1.33 -8.69
CA GLY A 82 -0.74 -1.16 -8.30
C GLY A 82 -1.28 -2.37 -7.56
N VAL A 83 -1.07 -3.58 -8.11
CA VAL A 83 -1.47 -4.84 -7.48
C VAL A 83 -0.81 -5.01 -6.11
N ILE A 84 0.50 -4.76 -5.99
CA ILE A 84 1.24 -4.88 -4.73
C ILE A 84 0.62 -3.98 -3.63
N ILE A 85 0.33 -2.72 -3.97
CA ILE A 85 -0.23 -1.76 -3.02
C ILE A 85 -1.67 -2.14 -2.62
N VAL A 86 -2.50 -2.55 -3.58
CA VAL A 86 -3.87 -3.04 -3.32
C VAL A 86 -3.84 -4.24 -2.38
N GLU A 87 -2.97 -5.21 -2.64
CA GLU A 87 -2.86 -6.39 -1.79
C GLU A 87 -2.42 -6.06 -0.35
N ALA A 88 -1.56 -5.06 -0.17
CA ALA A 88 -1.17 -4.59 1.16
C ALA A 88 -2.36 -3.99 1.93
N GLU A 89 -3.16 -3.13 1.29
CA GLU A 89 -4.36 -2.58 1.91
C GLU A 89 -5.39 -3.68 2.22
N GLN A 90 -5.62 -4.63 1.30
CA GLN A 90 -6.56 -5.73 1.53
C GLN A 90 -6.11 -6.65 2.68
N ALA A 91 -4.80 -6.85 2.84
CA ALA A 91 -4.27 -7.60 3.97
C ALA A 91 -4.60 -6.92 5.31
N PHE A 92 -4.49 -5.59 5.38
CA PHE A 92 -4.86 -4.82 6.56
C PHE A 92 -6.37 -4.83 6.83
N LYS A 93 -7.18 -4.63 5.79
CA LYS A 93 -8.66 -4.73 5.87
C LYS A 93 -9.12 -6.09 6.39
N GLY A 94 -8.39 -7.16 6.04
CA GLY A 94 -8.70 -8.54 6.39
C GLY A 94 -8.24 -9.00 7.77
N LEU A 95 -7.48 -8.18 8.52
CA LEU A 95 -7.21 -8.43 9.93
C LEU A 95 -8.50 -8.34 10.76
#